data_AF-A0A0B1U3U3-F1
#
_entry.id   AF-A0A0B1U3U3-F1
#
_cell.length_a   1.000
_cell.length_b   1.000
_cell.length_c   1.000
_cell.angle_alpha   90.00
_cell.angle_beta   90.00
_cell.angle_gamma   90.00
#
_symmetry.space_group_name_H-M   'P 1'
#
loop_
_entity.id
_entity.type
_entity.pdbx_description
1 polymer ?
#
loop_
_entity_poly.entity_id
_entity_poly.type
_entity_poly.pdbx_seq_one_letter_code
_entity_poly.pdbx_strand_id
1 'polypeptide(L)'
;MKAPEVEVVVARYREDVSWTTRLGLPVAIYDKSGQPGELALPNLGRESHTYLTHIVRRYDALAGYTVFVQAAPFEHMPPGTTPERLAERIRQNVRLGLGFTGFAFFKLKCDRLGRPHAMADATLHGHRPGFGQDIPVGAVYEQLFFGPVPERFLVTAPAGMFFVARERILARPLAFYRRALEIVTADPDDAGNTGHAFERLWQVVFNGDTRLNREQDQ
;
A
#
# COMPACT_ATOMS: atom_id res chain seq x y z
N MET A 1 -9.79 -1.98 25.18
CA MET A 1 -10.45 -2.92 24.24
C MET A 1 -9.37 -3.64 23.45
N LYS A 2 -9.51 -4.95 23.20
CA LYS A 2 -8.53 -5.73 22.43
C LYS A 2 -8.65 -5.34 20.95
N ALA A 3 -7.54 -5.06 20.28
CA ALA A 3 -7.53 -4.78 18.84
C ALA A 3 -8.16 -5.95 18.05
N PRO A 4 -8.87 -5.68 16.95
CA PRO A 4 -9.50 -6.74 16.16
C PRO A 4 -8.45 -7.70 15.58
N GLU A 5 -8.86 -8.94 15.30
CA GLU A 5 -8.00 -9.91 14.62
C GLU A 5 -7.68 -9.47 13.19
N VAL A 6 -8.68 -8.96 12.46
CA VAL A 6 -8.56 -8.47 11.08
C VAL A 6 -9.21 -7.11 10.95
N GLU A 7 -8.58 -6.20 10.21
CA GLU A 7 -9.16 -4.94 9.76
C GLU A 7 -8.86 -4.71 8.27
N VAL A 8 -9.87 -4.28 7.51
CA VAL A 8 -9.73 -3.91 6.10
C VAL A 8 -9.68 -2.39 5.99
N VAL A 9 -8.56 -1.86 5.50
CA VAL A 9 -8.32 -0.43 5.30
C VAL A 9 -8.51 -0.10 3.82
N VAL A 10 -9.49 0.76 3.55
CA VAL A 10 -9.88 1.15 2.19
C VAL A 10 -9.44 2.58 1.93
N ALA A 11 -8.64 2.77 0.88
CA ALA A 11 -8.31 4.10 0.34
C ALA A 11 -9.37 4.52 -0.68
N ARG A 12 -10.27 5.44 -0.28
CA ARG A 12 -11.34 5.95 -1.12
C ARG A 12 -11.04 7.39 -1.55
N TYR A 13 -11.27 7.69 -2.81
CA TYR A 13 -11.45 9.07 -3.28
C TYR A 13 -12.92 9.35 -3.54
N ARG A 14 -13.53 8.77 -4.59
CA ARG A 14 -14.93 9.01 -4.98
C ARG A 14 -15.67 7.75 -5.41
N GLU A 15 -14.99 6.62 -5.36
CA GLU A 15 -15.49 5.31 -5.75
C GLU A 15 -16.63 4.87 -4.83
N ASP A 16 -17.52 4.02 -5.36
CA ASP A 16 -18.52 3.32 -4.56
C ASP A 16 -17.83 2.28 -3.67
N VAL A 17 -18.12 2.36 -2.37
CA VAL A 17 -17.61 1.45 -1.34
C VAL A 17 -18.71 0.59 -0.73
N SER A 18 -19.92 0.57 -1.31
CA SER A 18 -21.05 -0.25 -0.84
C SER A 18 -20.69 -1.74 -0.73
N TRP A 19 -19.78 -2.21 -1.59
CA TRP A 19 -19.25 -3.58 -1.60
C TRP A 19 -18.59 -3.99 -0.27
N THR A 20 -18.07 -3.04 0.50
CA THR A 20 -17.40 -3.31 1.78
C THR A 20 -18.34 -3.91 2.81
N THR A 21 -19.64 -3.60 2.74
CA THR A 21 -20.68 -4.16 3.62
C THR A 21 -20.81 -5.68 3.47
N ARG A 22 -20.47 -6.21 2.29
CA ARG A 22 -20.54 -7.65 1.95
C ARG A 22 -19.33 -8.45 2.41
N LEU A 23 -18.30 -7.80 2.97
CA LEU A 23 -17.12 -8.49 3.49
C LEU A 23 -17.42 -9.28 4.78
N GLY A 24 -18.31 -8.76 5.62
CA GLY A 24 -18.52 -9.28 6.98
C GLY A 24 -17.22 -9.28 7.81
N LEU A 25 -16.42 -8.21 7.66
CA LEU A 25 -15.16 -7.95 8.36
C LEU A 25 -15.15 -6.49 8.82
N PRO A 26 -14.41 -6.12 9.88
CA PRO A 26 -14.19 -4.72 10.24
C PRO A 26 -13.54 -3.95 9.10
N VAL A 27 -14.06 -2.75 8.79
CA VAL A 27 -13.57 -1.91 7.71
C VAL A 27 -13.31 -0.48 8.21
N ALA A 28 -12.13 0.06 7.91
CA ALA A 28 -11.78 1.46 8.07
C ALA A 28 -11.68 2.11 6.68
N ILE A 29 -12.61 3.02 6.37
CA ILE A 29 -12.64 3.73 5.08
C ILE A 29 -12.04 5.11 5.27
N TYR A 30 -10.87 5.33 4.70
CA TYR A 30 -10.27 6.66 4.64
C TYR A 30 -10.75 7.36 3.38
N ASP A 31 -11.37 8.51 3.57
CA ASP A 31 -12.10 9.23 2.54
C ASP A 31 -11.35 10.50 2.11
N LYS A 32 -10.97 10.55 0.84
CA LYS A 32 -10.28 11.68 0.20
C LYS A 32 -11.18 12.54 -0.67
N SER A 33 -12.50 12.29 -0.71
CA SER A 33 -13.46 13.02 -1.54
C SER A 33 -13.59 14.51 -1.22
N GLY A 34 -13.13 14.92 -0.04
CA GLY A 34 -13.40 16.24 0.56
C GLY A 34 -14.60 16.24 1.51
N GLN A 35 -15.29 15.11 1.69
CA GLN A 35 -16.34 14.99 2.70
C GLN A 35 -15.74 14.93 4.12
N PRO A 36 -16.33 15.62 5.10
CA PRO A 36 -15.84 15.59 6.48
C PRO A 36 -16.13 14.24 7.15
N GLY A 37 -15.24 13.81 8.04
CA GLY A 37 -15.37 12.57 8.82
C GLY A 37 -14.12 12.26 9.63
N GLU A 38 -14.21 11.33 10.58
CA GLU A 38 -13.07 10.94 11.44
C GLU A 38 -11.85 10.44 10.64
N LEU A 39 -12.12 9.70 9.56
CA LEU A 39 -11.10 9.16 8.66
C LEU A 39 -10.98 9.96 7.36
N ALA A 40 -11.48 11.20 7.33
CA ALA A 40 -11.27 12.09 6.19
C ALA A 40 -9.77 12.46 6.07
N LEU A 41 -9.27 12.47 4.84
CA LEU A 41 -7.90 12.86 4.50
C LEU A 41 -7.91 13.81 3.29
N PRO A 42 -6.90 14.69 3.16
CA PRO A 42 -6.68 15.39 1.89
C PRO A 42 -6.35 14.39 0.77
N ASN A 43 -6.76 14.74 -0.46
CA ASN A 43 -6.47 13.94 -1.65
C ASN A 43 -5.02 14.12 -2.10
N LEU A 44 -4.11 13.47 -1.38
CA LEU A 44 -2.68 13.50 -1.66
C LEU A 44 -2.06 12.10 -1.64
N GLY A 45 -1.00 11.90 -2.42
CA GLY A 45 -0.10 10.76 -2.32
C GLY A 45 -0.74 9.39 -2.55
N ARG A 46 -1.76 9.35 -3.41
CA ARG A 46 -2.50 8.14 -3.83
C ARG A 46 -2.94 7.25 -2.66
N GLU A 47 -3.01 5.94 -2.83
CA GLU A 47 -3.35 4.98 -1.77
C GLU A 47 -2.26 4.90 -0.69
N SER A 48 -1.00 5.12 -1.07
CA SER A 48 0.15 5.07 -0.18
C SER A 48 0.03 6.02 1.02
N HIS A 49 -0.42 7.26 0.81
CA HIS A 49 -0.68 8.20 1.89
C HIS A 49 -1.73 7.69 2.88
N THR A 50 -2.78 7.03 2.39
CA THR A 50 -3.82 6.45 3.24
C THR A 50 -3.24 5.34 4.12
N TYR A 51 -2.51 4.41 3.52
CA TYR A 51 -2.01 3.23 4.24
C TYR A 51 -0.98 3.63 5.30
N LEU A 52 -0.05 4.52 4.95
CA LEU A 52 0.96 5.04 5.87
C LEU A 52 0.32 5.85 6.99
N THR A 53 -0.69 6.67 6.69
CA THR A 53 -1.45 7.40 7.72
C THR A 53 -2.12 6.46 8.69
N HIS A 54 -2.75 5.39 8.20
CA HIS A 54 -3.37 4.38 9.06
C HIS A 54 -2.33 3.74 9.99
N ILE A 55 -1.20 3.27 9.44
CA ILE A 55 -0.14 2.65 10.22
C ILE A 55 0.39 3.61 11.28
N VAL A 56 0.70 4.85 10.92
CA VAL A 56 1.23 5.85 11.87
C VAL A 56 0.22 6.15 12.98
N ARG A 57 -1.07 6.34 12.65
CA ARG A 57 -2.12 6.66 13.63
C ARG A 57 -2.45 5.48 14.55
N ARG A 58 -2.30 4.24 14.06
CA ARG A 58 -2.72 3.02 14.76
C ARG A 58 -1.56 2.14 15.20
N TYR A 59 -0.32 2.60 15.12
CA TYR A 59 0.89 1.78 15.29
C TYR A 59 0.85 0.89 16.55
N ASP A 60 0.49 1.46 17.70
CA ASP A 60 0.40 0.74 18.99
C ASP A 60 -0.91 -0.04 19.19
N ALA A 61 -1.85 0.10 18.24
CA ALA A 61 -3.20 -0.45 18.29
C ALA A 61 -3.61 -1.18 17.00
N LEU A 62 -2.64 -1.59 16.16
CA LEU A 62 -2.86 -2.28 14.90
C LEU A 62 -3.73 -3.54 15.09
N ALA A 63 -4.51 -3.92 14.09
CA ALA A 63 -5.18 -5.21 14.03
C ALA A 63 -4.17 -6.37 14.00
N GLY A 64 -4.61 -7.61 14.28
CA GLY A 64 -3.74 -8.79 14.15
C GLY A 64 -3.22 -8.95 12.72
N TYR A 65 -4.09 -8.67 11.76
CA TYR A 65 -3.83 -8.58 10.34
C TYR A 65 -4.55 -7.37 9.76
N THR A 66 -3.86 -6.64 8.88
CA THR A 66 -4.41 -5.49 8.18
C THR A 66 -4.44 -5.79 6.68
N VAL A 67 -5.56 -5.51 6.04
CA VAL A 67 -5.74 -5.63 4.60
C VAL A 67 -5.82 -4.24 4.01
N PHE A 68 -4.89 -3.88 3.15
CA PHE A 68 -4.89 -2.60 2.46
C PHE A 68 -5.36 -2.77 1.02
N VAL A 69 -6.38 -2.00 0.63
CA VAL A 69 -6.97 -2.04 -0.72
C VAL A 69 -7.41 -0.65 -1.18
N GLN A 70 -7.44 -0.43 -2.50
CA GLN A 70 -8.08 0.74 -3.11
C GLN A 70 -9.60 0.54 -3.10
N ALA A 71 -10.38 1.61 -3.24
CA ALA A 71 -11.84 1.54 -3.18
C ALA A 71 -12.50 0.86 -4.40
N ALA A 72 -11.80 0.72 -5.53
CA ALA A 72 -12.19 -0.09 -6.68
C ALA A 72 -11.18 -1.23 -6.95
N PRO A 73 -11.06 -2.22 -6.04
CA PRO A 73 -9.94 -3.17 -6.09
C PRO A 73 -10.09 -4.27 -7.15
N PHE A 74 -11.31 -4.56 -7.58
CA PHE A 74 -11.63 -5.79 -8.33
C PHE A 74 -11.06 -5.82 -9.76
N GLU A 75 -10.78 -4.66 -10.37
CA GLU A 75 -10.16 -4.57 -11.71
C GLU A 75 -8.74 -5.12 -11.75
N HIS A 76 -8.06 -5.15 -10.60
CA HIS A 76 -6.69 -5.63 -10.47
C HIS A 76 -6.61 -7.01 -9.80
N MET A 77 -7.74 -7.60 -9.41
CA MET A 77 -7.86 -8.95 -8.82
C MET A 77 -8.23 -10.00 -9.89
N PRO A 78 -8.10 -11.32 -9.60
CA PRO A 78 -8.52 -12.35 -10.54
C PRO A 78 -9.95 -12.12 -11.07
N PRO A 79 -10.20 -12.29 -12.38
CA PRO A 79 -11.52 -12.04 -12.96
C PRO A 79 -12.63 -12.79 -12.21
N GLY A 80 -13.74 -12.08 -11.94
CA GLY A 80 -14.87 -12.61 -11.17
C GLY A 80 -14.63 -12.70 -9.67
N THR A 81 -13.64 -11.99 -9.12
CA THR A 81 -13.52 -11.80 -7.66
C THR A 81 -14.70 -10.97 -7.15
N THR A 82 -15.42 -11.50 -6.16
CA THR A 82 -16.50 -10.80 -5.45
C THR A 82 -16.03 -10.38 -4.05
N PRO A 83 -16.76 -9.49 -3.35
CA PRO A 83 -16.46 -9.16 -1.95
C PRO A 83 -16.39 -10.40 -1.05
N GLU A 84 -17.28 -11.38 -1.23
CA GLU A 84 -17.30 -12.61 -0.44
C GLU A 84 -16.06 -13.47 -0.69
N ARG A 85 -15.62 -13.58 -1.95
CA ARG A 85 -14.38 -14.29 -2.32
C ARG A 85 -13.14 -13.61 -1.73
N LEU A 86 -13.12 -12.28 -1.73
CA LEU A 86 -12.05 -11.52 -1.07
C LEU A 86 -12.05 -11.80 0.44
N ALA A 87 -13.21 -11.75 1.09
CA ALA A 87 -13.33 -12.03 2.52
C ALA A 87 -12.94 -13.48 2.87
N GLU A 88 -13.34 -14.46 2.06
CA GLU A 88 -12.91 -15.85 2.20
C GLU A 88 -11.39 -15.99 2.10
N ARG A 89 -10.78 -15.33 1.11
CA ARG A 89 -9.32 -15.33 0.93
C ARG A 89 -8.60 -14.69 2.11
N ILE A 90 -9.12 -13.59 2.66
CA ILE A 90 -8.59 -12.96 3.88
C ILE A 90 -8.63 -13.95 5.04
N ARG A 91 -9.78 -14.58 5.31
CA ARG A 91 -9.93 -15.59 6.39
C ARG A 91 -9.04 -16.81 6.16
N GLN A 92 -8.81 -17.21 4.91
CA GLN A 92 -7.85 -18.26 4.56
C GLN A 92 -6.42 -17.84 4.91
N ASN A 93 -5.99 -16.63 4.54
CA ASN A 93 -4.64 -16.13 4.84
C ASN A 93 -4.38 -16.07 6.35
N VAL A 94 -5.38 -15.66 7.14
CA VAL A 94 -5.33 -15.67 8.62
C VAL A 94 -5.14 -17.09 9.15
N ARG A 95 -5.98 -18.05 8.70
CA ARG A 95 -5.87 -19.47 9.12
C ARG A 95 -4.52 -20.08 8.79
N LEU A 96 -3.90 -19.67 7.68
CA LEU A 96 -2.57 -20.12 7.26
C LEU A 96 -1.43 -19.38 7.96
N GLY A 97 -1.71 -18.33 8.74
CA GLY A 97 -0.69 -17.53 9.41
C GLY A 97 0.26 -16.83 8.44
N LEU A 98 -0.25 -16.36 7.29
CA LEU A 98 0.61 -15.68 6.31
C LEU A 98 1.09 -14.33 6.86
N GLY A 99 2.36 -14.02 6.67
CA GLY A 99 2.90 -12.70 7.06
C GLY A 99 2.55 -11.58 6.08
N PHE A 100 2.61 -11.87 4.78
CA PHE A 100 2.35 -10.90 3.71
C PHE A 100 1.93 -11.60 2.41
N THR A 101 0.92 -11.08 1.72
CA THR A 101 0.59 -11.50 0.34
C THR A 101 -0.18 -10.40 -0.40
N GLY A 102 0.09 -10.26 -1.70
CA GLY A 102 -0.73 -9.42 -2.58
C GLY A 102 -2.02 -10.11 -3.02
N PHE A 103 -2.98 -9.30 -3.47
CA PHE A 103 -4.25 -9.78 -4.05
C PHE A 103 -4.33 -9.63 -5.58
N ALA A 104 -3.39 -8.93 -6.20
CA ALA A 104 -3.40 -8.73 -7.63
C ALA A 104 -3.23 -10.07 -8.40
N PHE A 105 -3.86 -10.19 -9.57
CA PHE A 105 -3.76 -11.40 -10.40
C PHE A 105 -2.39 -11.55 -11.11
N PHE A 106 -1.56 -10.53 -11.04
CA PHE A 106 -0.26 -10.49 -11.68
C PHE A 106 0.84 -10.12 -10.68
N LYS A 107 2.08 -10.42 -11.05
CA LYS A 107 3.29 -9.99 -10.38
C LYS A 107 4.17 -9.32 -11.41
N LEU A 108 5.03 -8.41 -10.99
CA LEU A 108 5.99 -7.77 -11.88
C LEU A 108 7.39 -7.78 -11.29
N LYS A 109 8.37 -7.57 -12.17
CA LYS A 109 9.74 -7.27 -11.79
C LYS A 109 10.07 -5.90 -12.36
N CYS A 110 10.83 -5.10 -11.62
CA CYS A 110 11.30 -3.82 -12.12
C CYS A 110 12.72 -3.49 -11.70
N ASP A 111 13.37 -2.57 -12.41
CA ASP A 111 14.65 -1.98 -12.03
C ASP A 111 14.48 -0.80 -11.05
N ARG A 112 15.57 -0.11 -10.73
CA ARG A 112 15.59 1.07 -9.84
C ARG A 112 14.78 2.27 -10.37
N LEU A 113 14.50 2.30 -11.66
CA LEU A 113 13.65 3.30 -12.33
C LEU A 113 12.21 2.79 -12.50
N GLY A 114 11.90 1.65 -11.89
CA GLY A 114 10.59 1.01 -11.93
C GLY A 114 10.22 0.40 -13.27
N ARG A 115 11.18 0.25 -14.19
CA ARG A 115 10.98 -0.30 -15.53
C ARG A 115 11.00 -1.84 -15.51
N PRO A 116 10.21 -2.51 -16.36
CA PRO A 116 9.29 -1.93 -17.33
C PRO A 116 8.07 -1.28 -16.64
N HIS A 117 7.64 -0.15 -17.18
CA HIS A 117 6.41 0.52 -16.80
C HIS A 117 5.82 1.27 -18.01
N ALA A 118 4.52 1.54 -17.93
CA ALA A 118 3.77 2.21 -19.00
C ALA A 118 3.78 3.75 -18.90
N MET A 119 4.59 4.37 -18.04
CA MET A 119 4.59 5.84 -17.86
C MET A 119 4.98 6.64 -19.11
N ALA A 120 5.54 6.00 -20.13
CA ALA A 120 5.87 6.62 -21.41
C ALA A 120 4.78 6.41 -22.49
N ASP A 121 3.76 5.60 -22.23
CA ASP A 121 2.72 5.29 -23.19
C ASP A 121 1.59 6.32 -23.13
N ALA A 122 1.65 7.32 -24.02
CA ALA A 122 0.66 8.37 -24.11
C ALA A 122 -0.75 7.89 -24.49
N THR A 123 -0.92 6.63 -24.92
CA THR A 123 -2.22 6.04 -25.26
C THR A 123 -2.94 5.44 -24.04
N LEU A 124 -2.22 5.22 -22.94
CA LEU A 124 -2.76 4.59 -21.73
C LEU A 124 -3.20 5.67 -20.71
N HIS A 125 -4.51 5.70 -20.41
CA HIS A 125 -5.10 6.28 -19.19
C HIS A 125 -4.82 7.75 -18.81
N GLY A 126 -5.13 8.71 -19.67
CA GLY A 126 -5.26 10.13 -19.29
C GLY A 126 -3.96 10.80 -18.82
N HIS A 127 -3.85 12.12 -18.97
CA HIS A 127 -2.65 12.85 -18.54
C HIS A 127 -2.62 12.92 -17.00
N ARG A 128 -2.01 11.94 -16.34
CA ARG A 128 -1.63 12.03 -14.92
C ARG A 128 -0.33 12.84 -14.78
N PRO A 129 -0.10 13.57 -13.68
CA PRO A 129 1.08 14.43 -13.52
C PRO A 129 2.44 13.75 -13.75
N GLY A 130 2.59 12.48 -13.34
CA GLY A 130 3.83 11.73 -13.47
C GLY A 130 4.08 11.05 -14.83
N PHE A 131 3.24 11.27 -15.86
CA PHE A 131 3.50 10.73 -17.20
C PHE A 131 4.79 11.31 -17.81
N GLY A 132 5.49 10.48 -18.57
CA GLY A 132 6.78 10.80 -19.17
C GLY A 132 7.99 10.68 -18.23
N GLN A 133 7.75 10.37 -16.96
CA GLN A 133 8.81 10.20 -15.96
C GLN A 133 8.96 8.73 -15.55
N ASP A 134 10.17 8.36 -15.15
CA ASP A 134 10.40 7.07 -14.50
C ASP A 134 9.73 7.00 -13.13
N ILE A 135 9.70 5.82 -12.54
CA ILE A 135 9.17 5.59 -11.20
C ILE A 135 10.35 5.45 -10.23
N PRO A 136 10.50 6.32 -9.21
CA PRO A 136 11.73 6.47 -8.43
C PRO A 136 11.92 5.36 -7.37
N VAL A 137 11.80 4.08 -7.74
CA VAL A 137 11.86 2.92 -6.83
C VAL A 137 13.17 2.91 -6.04
N GLY A 138 14.29 3.06 -6.73
CA GLY A 138 15.61 3.03 -6.11
C GLY A 138 15.85 4.23 -5.19
N ALA A 139 15.42 5.42 -5.60
CA ALA A 139 15.57 6.64 -4.81
C ALA A 139 14.68 6.63 -3.55
N VAL A 140 13.44 6.11 -3.65
CA VAL A 140 12.59 5.91 -2.47
C VAL A 140 13.15 4.81 -1.56
N TYR A 141 13.69 3.74 -2.13
CA TYR A 141 14.35 2.69 -1.34
C TYR A 141 15.52 3.26 -0.53
N GLU A 142 16.41 4.02 -1.16
CA GLU A 142 17.59 4.60 -0.52
C GLU A 142 17.24 5.53 0.65
N GLN A 143 16.13 6.26 0.54
CA GLN A 143 15.65 7.10 1.64
C GLN A 143 15.08 6.31 2.82
N LEU A 144 14.59 5.09 2.60
CA LEU A 144 13.84 4.31 3.59
C LEU A 144 14.66 3.21 4.25
N PHE A 145 15.53 2.54 3.49
CA PHE A 145 16.18 1.31 3.91
C PHE A 145 17.69 1.49 4.06
N PHE A 146 18.27 0.75 5.00
CA PHE A 146 19.70 0.62 5.13
C PHE A 146 20.27 -0.36 4.09
N GLY A 147 21.46 -0.04 3.58
CA GLY A 147 22.21 -0.90 2.67
C GLY A 147 22.05 -0.55 1.18
N PRO A 148 22.72 -1.30 0.30
CA PRO A 148 22.73 -1.00 -1.12
C PRO A 148 21.36 -1.24 -1.76
N VAL A 149 20.94 -0.32 -2.62
CA VAL A 149 19.72 -0.45 -3.41
C VAL A 149 19.82 -1.69 -4.31
N PRO A 150 18.85 -2.62 -4.30
CA PRO A 150 18.81 -3.73 -5.25
C PRO A 150 18.81 -3.25 -6.71
N GLU A 151 19.42 -4.01 -7.63
CA GLU A 151 19.33 -3.72 -9.07
C GLU A 151 17.92 -4.00 -9.61
N ARG A 152 17.24 -5.00 -9.02
CA ARG A 152 15.91 -5.43 -9.42
C ARG A 152 15.03 -5.71 -8.21
N PHE A 153 13.76 -5.40 -8.36
CA PHE A 153 12.71 -5.62 -7.36
C PHE A 153 11.71 -6.64 -7.90
N LEU A 154 11.37 -7.63 -7.07
CA LEU A 154 10.20 -8.45 -7.27
C LEU A 154 9.03 -7.77 -6.57
N VAL A 155 7.90 -7.66 -7.27
CA VAL A 155 6.70 -6.98 -6.77
C VAL A 155 5.56 -8.00 -6.73
N THR A 156 5.30 -8.54 -5.55
CA THR A 156 4.23 -9.55 -5.33
C THR A 156 2.88 -8.94 -4.95
N ALA A 157 2.81 -7.63 -4.75
CA ALA A 157 1.58 -6.89 -4.44
C ALA A 157 1.45 -5.63 -5.31
N PRO A 158 1.46 -5.76 -6.65
CA PRO A 158 1.23 -4.60 -7.51
C PRO A 158 -0.18 -4.05 -7.30
N ALA A 159 -0.43 -2.83 -7.77
CA ALA A 159 -1.67 -2.07 -7.54
C ALA A 159 -1.97 -1.75 -6.06
N GLY A 160 -1.01 -1.94 -5.15
CA GLY A 160 -1.15 -1.53 -3.75
C GLY A 160 -2.18 -2.34 -2.95
N MET A 161 -2.51 -3.56 -3.35
CA MET A 161 -3.52 -4.38 -2.67
C MET A 161 -2.90 -5.59 -1.99
N PHE A 162 -2.89 -5.62 -0.66
CA PHE A 162 -2.20 -6.66 0.10
C PHE A 162 -2.78 -6.92 1.48
N PHE A 163 -2.50 -8.12 1.96
CA PHE A 163 -2.70 -8.59 3.32
C PHE A 163 -1.35 -8.57 4.03
N VAL A 164 -1.31 -8.02 5.24
CA VAL A 164 -0.10 -7.96 6.06
C VAL A 164 -0.43 -8.24 7.52
N ALA A 165 0.39 -9.05 8.16
CA ALA A 165 0.27 -9.34 9.57
C ALA A 165 0.95 -8.25 10.43
N ARG A 166 0.52 -8.11 11.68
CA ARG A 166 0.96 -7.04 12.59
C ARG A 166 2.47 -7.02 12.83
N GLU A 167 3.04 -8.16 13.14
CA GLU A 167 4.47 -8.39 13.30
C GLU A 167 5.34 -7.96 12.09
N ARG A 168 4.82 -8.02 10.86
CA ARG A 168 5.51 -7.53 9.65
C ARG A 168 5.50 -6.01 9.59
N ILE A 169 4.43 -5.37 10.06
CA ILE A 169 4.40 -3.92 10.23
C ILE A 169 5.37 -3.53 11.37
N LEU A 170 5.29 -4.20 12.52
CA LEU A 170 6.11 -3.88 13.69
C LEU A 170 7.60 -4.24 13.55
N ALA A 171 7.99 -5.00 12.52
CA ALA A 171 9.38 -5.22 12.17
C ALA A 171 10.11 -3.93 11.74
N ARG A 172 9.37 -2.88 11.36
CA ARG A 172 9.89 -1.54 11.08
C ARG A 172 9.52 -0.61 12.22
N PRO A 173 10.42 0.24 12.73
CA PRO A 173 10.08 1.20 13.78
C PRO A 173 9.09 2.24 13.27
N LEU A 174 8.31 2.87 14.18
CA LEU A 174 7.36 3.95 13.83
C LEU A 174 8.02 5.08 13.02
N ALA A 175 9.29 5.41 13.30
CA ALA A 175 10.06 6.41 12.56
C ALA A 175 10.17 6.09 11.06
N PHE A 176 10.26 4.81 10.68
CA PHE A 176 10.24 4.39 9.27
C PHE A 176 8.95 4.81 8.58
N TYR A 177 7.80 4.55 9.21
CA TYR A 177 6.49 4.89 8.65
C TYR A 177 6.23 6.39 8.59
N ARG A 178 6.74 7.15 9.57
CA ARG A 178 6.71 8.62 9.53
C ARG A 178 7.54 9.15 8.36
N ARG A 179 8.75 8.62 8.17
CA ARG A 179 9.61 9.00 7.03
C ARG A 179 8.96 8.65 5.69
N ALA A 180 8.37 7.47 5.58
CA ALA A 180 7.61 7.08 4.39
C ALA A 180 6.43 8.04 4.13
N LEU A 181 5.72 8.45 5.18
CA LEU A 181 4.61 9.38 5.08
C LEU A 181 5.08 10.78 4.64
N GLU A 182 6.23 11.25 5.11
CA GLU A 182 6.86 12.50 4.67
C GLU A 182 7.18 12.45 3.17
N ILE A 183 7.82 11.37 2.70
CA ILE A 183 8.17 11.18 1.29
C ILE A 183 6.93 11.27 0.40
N VAL A 184 5.84 10.59 0.78
CA VAL A 184 4.59 10.62 0.01
C VAL A 184 3.90 11.99 0.08
N THR A 185 3.95 12.66 1.24
CA THR A 185 3.34 13.99 1.41
C THR A 185 4.08 15.07 0.61
N ALA A 186 5.38 14.89 0.37
CA ALA A 186 6.20 15.79 -0.42
C ALA A 186 5.91 15.74 -1.94
N ASP A 187 5.17 14.72 -2.41
CA ASP A 187 4.72 14.56 -3.80
C ASP A 187 3.19 14.43 -3.86
N PRO A 188 2.44 15.49 -3.51
CA PRO A 188 1.01 15.41 -3.21
C PRO A 188 0.17 14.93 -4.41
N ASP A 189 0.53 15.37 -5.62
CA ASP A 189 -0.18 15.02 -6.86
C ASP A 189 0.44 13.82 -7.60
N ASP A 190 1.42 13.15 -6.98
CA ASP A 190 2.18 12.03 -7.56
C ASP A 190 2.87 12.39 -8.89
N ALA A 191 3.34 13.64 -9.02
CA ALA A 191 4.04 14.12 -10.20
C ALA A 191 5.43 13.50 -10.33
N GLY A 192 6.03 13.09 -9.22
CA GLY A 192 7.27 12.32 -9.17
C GLY A 192 7.06 10.80 -9.19
N ASN A 193 5.83 10.31 -9.34
CA ASN A 193 5.48 8.88 -9.26
C ASN A 193 5.84 8.21 -7.93
N THR A 194 5.90 8.96 -6.83
CA THR A 194 6.30 8.43 -5.51
C THR A 194 5.34 7.35 -4.99
N GLY A 195 4.03 7.52 -5.16
CA GLY A 195 3.03 6.50 -4.84
C GLY A 195 3.21 5.22 -5.70
N HIS A 196 3.52 5.36 -6.98
CA HIS A 196 3.85 4.20 -7.83
C HIS A 196 5.16 3.50 -7.42
N ALA A 197 6.09 4.22 -6.79
CA ALA A 197 7.28 3.61 -6.19
C ALA A 197 6.90 2.79 -4.94
N PHE A 198 6.01 3.29 -4.09
CA PHE A 198 5.48 2.52 -2.95
C PHE A 198 4.72 1.26 -3.38
N GLU A 199 3.91 1.32 -4.44
CA GLU A 199 3.26 0.13 -5.02
C GLU A 199 4.27 -1.00 -5.35
N ARG A 200 5.51 -0.64 -5.72
CA ARG A 200 6.60 -1.59 -6.01
C ARG A 200 7.35 -2.02 -4.75
N LEU A 201 7.35 -1.20 -3.70
CA LEU A 201 8.13 -1.41 -2.49
C LEU A 201 7.35 -2.09 -1.35
N TRP A 202 6.02 -2.22 -1.41
CA TRP A 202 5.25 -2.82 -0.30
C TRP A 202 5.77 -4.17 0.17
N GLN A 203 6.19 -5.03 -0.75
CA GLN A 203 6.80 -6.31 -0.38
C GLN A 203 8.09 -6.13 0.42
N VAL A 204 8.93 -5.15 0.08
CA VAL A 204 10.17 -4.84 0.80
C VAL A 204 9.87 -4.23 2.16
N VAL A 205 8.91 -3.31 2.23
CA VAL A 205 8.45 -2.68 3.49
C VAL A 205 8.07 -3.75 4.51
N PHE A 206 7.30 -4.76 4.08
CA PHE A 206 6.73 -5.79 4.94
C PHE A 206 7.43 -7.17 4.85
N ASN A 207 8.66 -7.24 4.30
CA ASN A 207 9.41 -8.50 4.21
C ASN A 207 9.92 -9.03 5.57
N GLY A 208 9.77 -8.24 6.65
CA GLY A 208 10.25 -8.55 8.01
C GLY A 208 11.76 -8.60 8.20
N ASP A 209 12.56 -8.18 7.21
CA ASP A 209 14.02 -8.17 7.31
C ASP A 209 14.50 -6.94 8.07
N THR A 210 14.65 -7.05 9.38
CA THR A 210 15.03 -5.95 10.28
C THR A 210 16.43 -5.39 10.02
N ARG A 211 17.29 -6.10 9.27
CA ARG A 211 18.62 -5.61 8.87
C ARG A 211 18.56 -4.40 7.92
N LEU A 212 17.41 -4.19 7.28
CA LEU A 212 17.15 -3.03 6.43
C LEU A 212 16.68 -1.79 7.20
N ASN A 213 16.52 -1.87 8.53
CA ASN A 213 16.16 -0.71 9.32
C ASN A 213 17.35 0.26 9.40
N ARG A 214 17.10 1.54 9.11
CA ARG A 214 18.06 2.61 9.39
C ARG A 214 18.11 2.85 10.91
N GLU A 215 19.28 3.21 11.42
CA GLU A 215 19.39 3.74 12.78
C GLU A 215 18.57 5.04 12.86
N GLN A 216 17.98 5.33 14.02
CA GLN A 216 17.29 6.61 14.23
C GLN A 216 18.35 7.72 14.04
N ASP A 217 18.08 8.67 13.14
CA ASP A 217 18.90 9.85 12.81
C ASP A 217 19.97 9.72 11.69
N GLN A 218 19.84 8.76 10.77
CA GLN A 218 20.57 8.77 9.47
C GLN A 218 19.69 9.18 8.29
#